data_AF-A0A3D2J3J4-F1
#
_entry.id   AF-A0A3D2J3J4-F1
#
_cell.length_a   1.000
_cell.length_b   1.000
_cell.length_c   1.000
_cell.angle_alpha   90.00
_cell.angle_beta   90.00
_cell.angle_gamma   90.00
#
_symmetry.space_group_name_H-M   'P 1'
#
loop_
_entity.id
_entity.type
_entity.pdbx_description
1 polymer ?
#
loop_
_entity_poly.entity_id
_entity_poly.type
_entity_poly.pdbx_seq_one_letter_code
_entity_poly.pdbx_strand_id
1 'polypeptide(L)'
;FISSWWGPGDNTDNNFVKLLAHANTLEQNTGFHFASSLYFESDAPKLQGMGNIVNSLRYIQSHYQNNAHFFHWHGKPVIFFWDPLGGGRTLSEWTSIRHQVDPNHNMIWSAEGIDMNLLNVFDGIHLFSAGYWGILHGDMPQVDQGFRNQISAYNQAHHTHKIWAAGVLPGYDDTRIPGRTGTYIVPRNNGATYRTSWSAAMSSSPDWITITTFNEWFEGAMIEPSVHYHNQYLDLTQQFSKQWHG
;
A
#
# COMPACT_ATOMS: atom_id res chain seq x y z
N PHE A 1 1.79 10.08 0.11
CA PHE A 1 1.97 8.96 -0.87
C PHE A 1 2.53 7.73 -0.20
N ILE A 2 2.42 6.53 -0.80
CA ILE A 2 3.16 5.32 -0.40
C ILE A 2 4.17 5.07 -1.53
N SER A 3 5.46 5.29 -1.28
CA SER A 3 6.49 5.33 -2.33
C SER A 3 7.27 4.02 -2.38
N SER A 4 7.30 3.34 -3.54
CA SER A 4 8.19 2.19 -3.77
C SER A 4 9.61 2.49 -3.31
N TRP A 5 10.23 1.56 -2.59
CA TRP A 5 11.51 1.74 -1.91
C TRP A 5 12.35 0.47 -1.92
N TRP A 6 13.53 0.58 -2.52
CA TRP A 6 14.39 -0.55 -2.90
C TRP A 6 15.64 -0.67 -2.02
N GLY A 7 15.75 0.11 -0.94
CA GLY A 7 16.87 0.05 -0.02
C GLY A 7 17.68 1.36 0.09
N PRO A 8 18.54 1.48 1.12
CA PRO A 8 19.31 2.68 1.36
C PRO A 8 20.23 3.06 0.18
N GLY A 9 20.26 4.36 -0.13
CA GLY A 9 21.05 4.95 -1.21
C GLY A 9 20.61 4.53 -2.62
N ASP A 10 19.48 3.84 -2.77
CA ASP A 10 18.85 3.64 -4.07
C ASP A 10 18.23 4.96 -4.59
N ASN A 11 17.90 5.03 -5.90
CA ASN A 11 17.17 6.17 -6.45
C ASN A 11 15.82 6.37 -5.77
N THR A 12 15.12 5.28 -5.42
CA THR A 12 13.85 5.33 -4.68
C THR A 12 14.00 5.97 -3.30
N ASP A 13 15.08 5.66 -2.58
CA ASP A 13 15.44 6.26 -1.31
C ASP A 13 15.74 7.77 -1.44
N ASN A 14 16.60 8.14 -2.39
CA ASN A 14 16.93 9.53 -2.68
C ASN A 14 15.70 10.35 -3.12
N ASN A 15 14.77 9.73 -3.85
CA ASN A 15 13.53 10.39 -4.26
C ASN A 15 12.57 10.58 -3.09
N PHE A 16 12.53 9.63 -2.14
CA PHE A 16 11.71 9.79 -0.94
C PHE A 16 12.20 10.94 -0.06
N VAL A 17 13.51 11.13 0.10
CA VAL A 17 14.08 12.31 0.77
C VAL A 17 13.58 13.61 0.13
N LYS A 18 13.61 13.69 -1.20
CA LYS A 18 13.11 14.87 -1.95
C LYS A 18 11.60 15.06 -1.74
N LEU A 19 10.83 13.98 -1.74
CA LEU A 19 9.38 14.03 -1.49
C LEU A 19 9.08 14.63 -0.12
N LEU A 20 9.77 14.19 0.94
CA LEU A 20 9.59 14.75 2.29
C LEU A 20 9.99 16.23 2.36
N ALA A 21 11.07 16.63 1.68
CA ALA A 21 11.48 18.05 1.60
C ALA A 21 10.44 18.91 0.84
N HIS A 22 9.87 18.37 -0.23
CA HIS A 22 8.78 19.03 -0.96
C HIS A 22 7.50 19.12 -0.15
N ALA A 23 7.14 18.09 0.62
CA ALA A 23 6.01 18.12 1.53
C ALA A 23 6.16 19.21 2.60
N ASN A 24 7.37 19.36 3.16
CA ASN A 24 7.67 20.47 4.07
C ASN A 24 7.51 21.84 3.41
N THR A 25 8.01 22.00 2.19
CA THR A 25 7.86 23.25 1.43
C THR A 25 6.39 23.54 1.11
N LEU A 26 5.62 22.51 0.76
CA LEU A 26 4.18 22.62 0.51
C LEU A 26 3.43 23.10 1.75
N GLU A 27 3.69 22.50 2.91
CA GLU A 27 3.06 22.89 4.17
C GLU A 27 3.42 24.33 4.55
N GLN A 28 4.68 24.73 4.42
CA GLN A 28 5.10 26.11 4.69
C GLN A 28 4.40 27.14 3.80
N ASN A 29 4.14 26.80 2.54
CA ASN A 29 3.53 27.71 1.57
C ASN A 29 2.00 27.73 1.61
N THR A 30 1.37 26.63 2.00
CA THR A 30 -0.08 26.44 1.83
C THR A 30 -0.82 26.10 3.13
N GLY A 31 -0.09 25.73 4.18
CA GLY A 31 -0.65 25.13 5.41
C GLY A 31 -1.14 23.69 5.22
N PHE A 32 -1.00 23.10 4.03
CA PHE A 32 -1.44 21.74 3.76
C PHE A 32 -0.37 20.73 4.15
N HIS A 33 -0.63 19.97 5.21
CA HIS A 33 0.24 18.89 5.66
C HIS A 33 0.08 17.65 4.78
N PHE A 34 1.16 17.22 4.12
CA PHE A 34 1.15 16.07 3.22
C PHE A 34 2.14 15.00 3.66
N ALA A 35 1.64 14.00 4.37
CA ALA A 35 2.46 12.90 4.84
C ALA A 35 2.65 11.78 3.79
N SER A 36 3.81 11.11 3.84
CA SER A 36 4.14 9.99 2.95
C SER A 36 4.79 8.83 3.70
N SER A 37 4.54 7.61 3.22
CA SER A 37 5.09 6.34 3.71
C SER A 37 5.90 5.66 2.60
N LEU A 38 6.57 4.56 2.97
CA LEU A 38 7.34 3.70 2.09
C LEU A 38 6.55 2.44 1.74
N TYR A 39 6.69 1.99 0.49
CA TYR A 39 6.39 0.63 0.08
C TYR A 39 7.71 -0.15 0.01
N PHE A 40 7.97 -0.95 1.03
CA PHE A 40 9.18 -1.76 1.17
C PHE A 40 9.11 -2.93 0.20
N GLU A 41 9.88 -2.84 -0.88
CA GLU A 41 9.95 -3.84 -1.95
C GLU A 41 10.80 -5.03 -1.47
N SER A 42 10.18 -6.00 -0.78
CA SER A 42 10.92 -7.05 -0.06
C SER A 42 11.81 -7.91 -0.96
N ASP A 43 11.53 -7.95 -2.26
CA ASP A 43 12.29 -8.65 -3.30
C ASP A 43 13.33 -7.78 -4.01
N ALA A 44 13.45 -6.48 -3.66
CA ALA A 44 14.45 -5.61 -4.25
C ALA A 44 15.88 -6.16 -4.04
N PRO A 45 16.79 -6.00 -5.02
CA PRO A 45 18.12 -6.60 -4.96
C PRO A 45 18.92 -6.29 -3.69
N LYS A 46 18.80 -5.07 -3.14
CA LYS A 46 19.49 -4.67 -1.90
C LYS A 46 18.85 -5.21 -0.63
N LEU A 47 17.62 -5.72 -0.71
CA LEU A 47 16.83 -6.19 0.42
C LEU A 47 16.85 -7.73 0.54
N GLN A 48 17.65 -8.40 -0.29
CA GLN A 48 17.80 -9.85 -0.27
C GLN A 48 18.49 -10.33 1.02
N GLY A 49 17.78 -11.19 1.76
CA GLY A 49 18.25 -11.82 2.99
C GLY A 49 17.95 -11.02 4.27
N MET A 50 17.61 -11.75 5.34
CA MET A 50 17.20 -11.22 6.64
C MET A 50 18.09 -10.08 7.17
N GLY A 51 19.42 -10.23 7.10
CA GLY A 51 20.35 -9.20 7.61
C GLY A 51 20.21 -7.86 6.88
N ASN A 52 20.00 -7.88 5.57
CA ASN A 52 19.80 -6.67 4.77
C ASN A 52 18.45 -6.03 5.06
N ILE A 53 17.39 -6.83 5.26
CA ILE A 53 16.07 -6.32 5.68
C ILE A 53 16.17 -5.65 7.05
N VAL A 54 16.78 -6.31 8.04
CA VAL A 54 16.98 -5.75 9.40
C VAL A 54 17.73 -4.43 9.35
N ASN A 55 18.85 -4.37 8.60
CA ASN A 55 19.64 -3.15 8.47
C ASN A 55 18.85 -2.03 7.77
N SER A 56 18.06 -2.37 6.76
CA SER A 56 17.24 -1.42 6.00
C SER A 56 16.08 -0.85 6.81
N LEU A 57 15.42 -1.67 7.64
CA LEU A 57 14.37 -1.18 8.53
C LEU A 57 14.94 -0.31 9.66
N ARG A 58 16.13 -0.64 10.19
CA ARG A 58 16.86 0.25 11.13
C ARG A 58 17.29 1.56 10.48
N TYR A 59 17.66 1.52 9.20
CA TYR A 59 17.90 2.72 8.41
C TYR A 59 16.63 3.60 8.34
N ILE A 60 15.47 3.01 8.02
CA ILE A 60 14.18 3.74 8.01
C ILE A 60 13.85 4.33 9.39
N GLN A 61 14.05 3.57 10.48
CA GLN A 61 13.88 4.08 11.84
C GLN A 61 14.76 5.31 12.08
N SER A 62 16.05 5.23 11.79
CA SER A 62 16.97 6.34 12.05
C SER A 62 16.78 7.56 11.13
N HIS A 63 16.38 7.36 9.87
CA HIS A 63 16.33 8.43 8.87
C HIS A 63 14.96 9.07 8.71
N TYR A 64 13.88 8.29 8.85
CA TYR A 64 12.54 8.73 8.45
C TYR A 64 11.53 8.77 9.60
N GLN A 65 11.64 7.89 10.60
CA GLN A 65 10.55 7.74 11.59
C GLN A 65 10.19 9.03 12.32
N ASN A 66 11.14 9.92 12.57
CA ASN A 66 10.90 11.18 13.29
C ASN A 66 10.65 12.37 12.37
N ASN A 67 10.61 12.17 11.05
CA ASN A 67 10.30 13.23 10.12
C ASN A 67 8.81 13.57 10.20
N ALA A 68 8.47 14.85 10.37
CA ALA A 68 7.08 15.30 10.50
C ALA A 68 6.20 14.90 9.29
N HIS A 69 6.80 14.75 8.11
CA HIS A 69 6.12 14.38 6.86
C HIS A 69 6.19 12.88 6.57
N PHE A 70 6.80 12.08 7.45
CA PHE A 70 6.66 10.63 7.41
C PHE A 70 5.28 10.26 7.98
N PHE A 71 4.55 9.38 7.30
CA PHE A 71 3.18 9.05 7.69
C PHE A 71 3.14 8.32 9.02
N HIS A 72 2.37 8.90 9.95
CA HIS A 72 2.06 8.31 11.23
C HIS A 72 0.55 8.09 11.36
N TRP A 73 0.16 6.94 11.90
CA TRP A 73 -1.22 6.66 12.27
C TRP A 73 -1.29 6.41 13.77
N HIS A 74 -2.13 7.18 14.47
CA HIS A 74 -2.19 7.21 15.93
C HIS A 74 -0.81 7.35 16.61
N GLY A 75 0.05 8.20 16.03
CA GLY A 75 1.39 8.49 16.55
C GLY A 75 2.46 7.44 16.23
N LYS A 76 2.14 6.36 15.50
CA LYS A 76 3.11 5.34 15.09
C LYS A 76 3.49 5.48 13.62
N PRO A 77 4.78 5.43 13.25
CA PRO A 77 5.22 5.43 11.86
C PRO A 77 4.68 4.18 11.13
N VAL A 78 4.21 4.36 9.90
CA VAL A 78 3.61 3.29 9.09
C VAL A 78 4.54 2.91 7.94
N ILE A 79 4.69 1.62 7.68
CA ILE A 79 5.41 1.05 6.52
C ILE A 79 4.52 0.00 5.85
N PHE A 80 4.46 0.01 4.53
CA PHE A 80 3.79 -1.01 3.73
C PHE A 80 4.83 -1.97 3.16
N PHE A 81 4.53 -3.26 3.07
CA PHE A 81 5.47 -4.28 2.61
C PHE A 81 4.91 -5.01 1.39
N TRP A 82 5.61 -4.89 0.26
CA TRP A 82 5.34 -5.68 -0.93
C TRP A 82 5.95 -7.08 -0.79
N ASP A 83 5.20 -8.10 -1.25
CA ASP A 83 5.60 -9.51 -1.34
C ASP A 83 6.46 -10.02 -0.16
N PRO A 84 5.94 -9.93 1.09
CA PRO A 84 6.70 -10.31 2.28
C PRO A 84 7.13 -11.78 2.22
N LEU A 85 6.28 -12.68 1.73
CA LEU A 85 6.58 -14.12 1.61
C LEU A 85 7.27 -14.51 0.30
N GLY A 86 7.55 -13.53 -0.55
CA GLY A 86 8.28 -13.69 -1.81
C GLY A 86 9.67 -14.29 -1.66
N GLY A 87 10.20 -14.85 -2.74
CA GLY A 87 11.58 -15.35 -2.78
C GLY A 87 11.88 -16.47 -1.78
N GLY A 88 10.86 -17.15 -1.24
CA GLY A 88 11.01 -18.22 -0.25
C GLY A 88 11.11 -17.73 1.21
N ARG A 89 10.90 -16.43 1.47
CA ARG A 89 10.82 -15.89 2.83
C ARG A 89 9.65 -16.51 3.58
N THR A 90 9.82 -16.63 4.89
CA THR A 90 8.82 -17.28 5.76
C THR A 90 8.30 -16.33 6.81
N LEU A 91 7.13 -16.66 7.37
CA LEU A 91 6.59 -15.93 8.52
C LEU A 91 7.54 -15.97 9.72
N SER A 92 8.25 -17.09 9.94
CA SER A 92 9.25 -17.21 11.01
C SER A 92 10.44 -16.26 10.83
N GLU A 93 10.87 -16.06 9.58
CA GLU A 93 11.88 -15.06 9.26
C GLU A 93 11.38 -13.65 9.59
N TRP A 94 10.15 -13.31 9.20
CA TRP A 94 9.55 -12.01 9.55
C TRP A 94 9.34 -11.82 11.05
N THR A 95 8.98 -12.86 11.80
CA THR A 95 8.96 -12.82 13.28
C THR A 95 10.33 -12.46 13.83
N SER A 96 11.39 -13.08 13.31
CA SER A 96 12.77 -12.82 13.70
C SER A 96 13.23 -11.40 13.34
N ILE A 97 12.81 -10.88 12.18
CA ILE A 97 13.07 -9.51 11.74
C ILE A 97 12.36 -8.52 12.67
N ARG A 98 11.05 -8.71 12.93
CA ARG A 98 10.27 -7.82 13.80
C ARG A 98 10.86 -7.78 15.20
N HIS A 99 11.24 -8.92 15.78
CA HIS A 99 11.87 -8.97 17.10
C HIS A 99 13.21 -8.22 17.16
N GLN A 100 13.99 -8.18 16.07
CA GLN A 100 15.27 -7.48 16.02
C GLN A 100 15.17 -5.97 15.80
N VAL A 101 14.07 -5.50 15.19
CA VAL A 101 13.91 -4.11 14.73
C VAL A 101 12.87 -3.35 15.55
N ASP A 102 11.72 -3.98 15.80
CA ASP A 102 10.58 -3.36 16.46
C ASP A 102 9.83 -4.36 17.38
N PRO A 103 10.51 -4.90 18.42
CA PRO A 103 9.93 -5.91 19.31
C PRO A 103 8.74 -5.40 20.12
N ASN A 104 8.61 -4.08 20.28
CA ASN A 104 7.55 -3.44 21.05
C ASN A 104 6.39 -2.93 20.17
N HIS A 105 6.40 -3.25 18.86
CA HIS A 105 5.38 -2.79 17.92
C HIS A 105 5.17 -1.26 17.95
N ASN A 106 6.27 -0.50 17.97
CA ASN A 106 6.25 0.96 17.93
C ASN A 106 5.97 1.50 16.51
N MET A 107 6.16 0.67 15.48
CA MET A 107 5.76 0.96 14.11
C MET A 107 4.51 0.16 13.73
N ILE A 108 3.84 0.55 12.66
CA ILE A 108 2.74 -0.22 12.06
C ILE A 108 3.22 -0.79 10.73
N TRP A 109 3.19 -2.11 10.60
CA TRP A 109 3.57 -2.80 9.37
C TRP A 109 2.32 -3.35 8.66
N SER A 110 2.01 -2.86 7.46
CA SER A 110 0.95 -3.40 6.62
C SER A 110 1.53 -4.31 5.56
N ALA A 111 1.15 -5.58 5.56
CA ALA A 111 1.63 -6.55 4.58
C ALA A 111 0.72 -6.62 3.37
N GLU A 112 1.32 -6.71 2.19
CA GLU A 112 0.60 -7.12 0.98
C GLU A 112 0.30 -8.62 1.08
N GLY A 113 -0.91 -9.00 0.68
CA GLY A 113 -1.25 -10.40 0.42
C GLY A 113 -2.61 -10.82 0.96
N ILE A 114 -2.96 -12.07 0.66
CA ILE A 114 -4.26 -12.67 1.02
C ILE A 114 -4.16 -13.68 2.17
N ASP A 115 -2.94 -14.03 2.62
CA ASP A 115 -2.73 -14.96 3.72
C ASP A 115 -2.85 -14.26 5.08
N MET A 116 -3.94 -14.54 5.80
CA MET A 116 -4.19 -13.95 7.12
C MET A 116 -3.18 -14.39 8.19
N ASN A 117 -2.35 -15.42 7.95
CA ASN A 117 -1.27 -15.77 8.87
C ASN A 117 -0.23 -14.64 9.01
N LEU A 118 -0.14 -13.73 8.02
CA LEU A 118 0.69 -12.53 8.10
C LEU A 118 0.34 -11.67 9.33
N LEU A 119 -0.92 -11.68 9.79
CA LEU A 119 -1.35 -10.91 10.97
C LEU A 119 -0.66 -11.32 12.28
N ASN A 120 -0.01 -12.49 12.32
CA ASN A 120 0.80 -12.91 13.46
C ASN A 120 2.08 -12.07 13.63
N VAL A 121 2.52 -11.36 12.58
CA VAL A 121 3.73 -10.52 12.60
C VAL A 121 3.43 -9.07 12.21
N PHE A 122 2.56 -8.90 11.21
CA PHE A 122 2.16 -7.62 10.65
C PHE A 122 0.93 -7.07 11.38
N ASP A 123 0.76 -5.75 11.32
CA ASP A 123 -0.29 -5.02 12.02
C ASP A 123 -1.52 -4.77 11.13
N GLY A 124 -1.42 -5.07 9.83
CA GLY A 124 -2.53 -4.99 8.91
C GLY A 124 -2.26 -5.69 7.58
N ILE A 125 -3.31 -5.78 6.78
CA ILE A 125 -3.27 -6.31 5.41
C ILE A 125 -3.75 -5.23 4.45
N HIS A 126 -3.05 -5.10 3.33
CA HIS A 126 -3.51 -4.36 2.16
C HIS A 126 -3.40 -5.22 0.91
N LEU A 127 -4.15 -4.85 -0.14
CA LEU A 127 -4.07 -5.50 -1.44
C LEU A 127 -3.58 -4.49 -2.47
N PHE A 128 -2.33 -4.63 -2.94
CA PHE A 128 -1.87 -3.86 -4.10
C PHE A 128 -2.75 -4.16 -5.31
N SER A 129 -3.09 -5.44 -5.51
CA SER A 129 -4.00 -5.91 -6.55
C SER A 129 -5.43 -5.35 -6.46
N ALA A 130 -5.78 -4.66 -5.36
CA ALA A 130 -7.11 -4.14 -5.07
C ALA A 130 -8.23 -5.18 -5.23
N GLY A 131 -7.93 -6.47 -5.01
CA GLY A 131 -8.92 -7.53 -5.16
C GLY A 131 -9.50 -7.63 -6.57
N TYR A 132 -8.72 -7.33 -7.62
CA TYR A 132 -9.23 -7.19 -9.01
C TYR A 132 -10.05 -8.39 -9.51
N TRP A 133 -9.83 -9.59 -8.98
CA TRP A 133 -10.65 -10.77 -9.29
C TRP A 133 -12.13 -10.52 -9.00
N GLY A 134 -12.44 -9.74 -7.96
CA GLY A 134 -13.80 -9.32 -7.63
C GLY A 134 -14.41 -8.40 -8.68
N ILE A 135 -13.59 -7.58 -9.34
CA ILE A 135 -14.02 -6.76 -10.49
C ILE A 135 -14.37 -7.68 -11.67
N LEU A 136 -13.50 -8.66 -11.96
CA LEU A 136 -13.67 -9.56 -13.09
C LEU A 136 -14.85 -10.52 -12.93
N HIS A 137 -15.14 -10.96 -11.70
CA HIS A 137 -16.26 -11.85 -11.40
C HIS A 137 -17.57 -11.10 -11.06
N GLY A 138 -17.51 -9.79 -10.84
CA GLY A 138 -18.68 -8.97 -10.50
C GLY A 138 -19.12 -9.09 -9.03
N ASP A 139 -18.22 -9.46 -8.13
CA ASP A 139 -18.47 -9.68 -6.70
C ASP A 139 -17.47 -8.94 -5.79
N MET A 140 -16.87 -7.85 -6.27
CA MET A 140 -15.91 -7.04 -5.50
C MET A 140 -16.40 -6.61 -4.10
N PRO A 141 -17.66 -6.18 -3.89
CA PRO A 141 -18.15 -5.89 -2.54
C PRO A 141 -18.04 -7.08 -1.58
N GLN A 142 -18.29 -8.30 -2.07
CA GLN A 142 -18.18 -9.54 -1.30
C GLN A 142 -16.71 -9.89 -1.01
N VAL A 143 -15.81 -9.63 -1.96
CA VAL A 143 -14.36 -9.81 -1.77
C VAL A 143 -13.85 -8.92 -0.64
N ASP A 144 -14.11 -7.61 -0.71
CA ASP A 144 -13.63 -6.65 0.30
C ASP A 144 -14.28 -6.90 1.66
N GLN A 145 -15.58 -7.19 1.69
CA GLN A 145 -16.28 -7.57 2.92
C GLN A 145 -15.73 -8.89 3.50
N GLY A 146 -15.32 -9.83 2.66
CA GLY A 146 -14.67 -11.06 3.05
C GLY A 146 -13.38 -10.82 3.84
N PHE A 147 -12.48 -9.98 3.32
CA PHE A 147 -11.26 -9.60 4.03
C PHE A 147 -11.54 -8.86 5.33
N ARG A 148 -12.49 -7.91 5.32
CA ARG A 148 -12.93 -7.23 6.55
C ARG A 148 -13.39 -8.23 7.61
N ASN A 149 -14.18 -9.23 7.21
CA ASN A 149 -14.71 -10.24 8.12
C ASN A 149 -13.58 -11.12 8.69
N GLN A 150 -12.62 -11.53 7.85
CA GLN A 150 -11.47 -12.32 8.29
C GLN A 150 -10.60 -11.56 9.30
N ILE A 151 -10.30 -10.28 9.03
CA ILE A 151 -9.52 -9.43 9.93
C ILE A 151 -10.28 -9.17 11.23
N SER A 152 -11.60 -8.93 11.16
CA SER A 152 -12.44 -8.76 12.35
C SER A 152 -12.48 -10.02 13.22
N ALA A 153 -12.57 -11.19 12.60
CA ALA A 153 -12.53 -12.47 13.30
C ALA A 153 -11.16 -12.71 13.96
N TYR A 154 -10.06 -12.38 13.26
CA TYR A 154 -8.72 -12.43 13.83
C TYR A 154 -8.60 -11.50 15.05
N ASN A 155 -9.06 -10.25 14.92
CA ASN A 155 -9.06 -9.27 15.99
C ASN A 155 -9.82 -9.76 17.23
N GLN A 156 -10.99 -10.36 17.01
CA GLN A 156 -11.80 -10.94 18.09
C GLN A 156 -11.09 -12.12 18.76
N ALA A 157 -10.55 -13.06 17.98
CA ALA A 157 -9.92 -14.28 18.50
C ALA A 157 -8.60 -14.01 19.25
N HIS A 158 -7.85 -12.99 18.82
CA HIS A 158 -6.53 -12.67 19.36
C HIS A 158 -6.50 -11.44 20.28
N HIS A 159 -7.64 -10.79 20.51
CA HIS A 159 -7.75 -9.52 21.25
C HIS A 159 -6.82 -8.43 20.68
N THR A 160 -6.81 -8.30 19.34
CA THR A 160 -5.98 -7.34 18.61
C THR A 160 -6.84 -6.33 17.84
N HIS A 161 -6.18 -5.31 17.27
CA HIS A 161 -6.79 -4.29 16.42
C HIS A 161 -6.00 -4.18 15.11
N LYS A 162 -5.94 -5.27 14.36
CA LYS A 162 -5.33 -5.33 13.03
C LYS A 162 -6.13 -4.51 12.03
N ILE A 163 -5.40 -3.93 11.09
CA ILE A 163 -5.88 -2.93 10.14
C ILE A 163 -6.30 -3.61 8.84
N TRP A 164 -7.49 -3.27 8.36
CA TRP A 164 -7.92 -3.56 6.99
C TRP A 164 -7.69 -2.34 6.10
N ALA A 165 -6.80 -2.47 5.11
CA ALA A 165 -6.56 -1.44 4.10
C ALA A 165 -7.10 -1.90 2.74
N ALA A 166 -8.32 -1.48 2.41
CA ALA A 166 -8.97 -1.85 1.16
C ALA A 166 -8.31 -1.15 -0.04
N GLY A 167 -7.95 -1.92 -1.06
CA GLY A 167 -7.37 -1.37 -2.28
C GLY A 167 -8.44 -0.93 -3.28
N VAL A 168 -8.19 0.17 -3.99
CA VAL A 168 -8.98 0.61 -5.14
C VAL A 168 -8.12 0.71 -6.39
N LEU A 169 -8.67 0.29 -7.52
CA LEU A 169 -7.98 0.19 -8.81
C LEU A 169 -8.86 0.79 -9.91
N PRO A 170 -8.33 1.72 -10.74
CA PRO A 170 -9.10 2.33 -11.81
C PRO A 170 -9.28 1.40 -13.03
N GLY A 171 -8.34 0.48 -13.19
CA GLY A 171 -8.20 -0.51 -14.25
C GLY A 171 -6.74 -0.98 -14.31
N TYR A 172 -6.45 -1.95 -15.16
CA TYR A 172 -5.14 -2.61 -15.28
C TYR A 172 -4.96 -3.14 -16.70
N ASP A 173 -3.77 -3.03 -17.27
CA ASP A 173 -3.39 -3.60 -18.57
C ASP A 173 -1.87 -3.76 -18.65
N ASP A 174 -1.39 -4.97 -18.39
CA ASP A 174 0.03 -5.34 -18.47
C ASP A 174 0.42 -6.02 -19.80
N THR A 175 -0.50 -6.06 -20.77
CA THR A 175 -0.30 -6.75 -22.06
C THR A 175 0.82 -6.17 -22.92
N ARG A 176 1.28 -4.97 -22.58
CA ARG A 176 2.35 -4.24 -23.29
C ARG A 176 3.71 -4.37 -22.63
N ILE A 177 3.83 -5.06 -21.50
CA ILE A 177 5.09 -5.24 -20.80
C ILE A 177 5.93 -6.31 -21.52
N PRO A 178 7.13 -5.97 -22.04
CA PRO A 178 7.95 -6.92 -22.77
C PRO A 178 8.33 -8.15 -21.93
N GLY A 179 8.08 -9.34 -22.47
CA GLY A 179 8.47 -10.61 -21.84
C GLY A 179 7.57 -11.09 -20.70
N ARG A 180 6.52 -10.33 -20.33
CA ARG A 180 5.56 -10.76 -19.31
C ARG A 180 4.64 -11.84 -19.88
N THR A 181 4.43 -12.91 -19.12
CA THR A 181 3.49 -13.99 -19.43
C THR A 181 2.31 -13.96 -18.46
N GLY A 182 1.17 -14.54 -18.84
CA GLY A 182 -0.03 -14.51 -17.99
C GLY A 182 -0.64 -13.11 -17.83
N THR A 183 -0.39 -12.21 -18.79
CA THR A 183 -0.92 -10.85 -18.81
C THR A 183 -2.45 -10.85 -18.83
N TYR A 184 -3.07 -9.85 -18.22
CA TYR A 184 -4.52 -9.71 -18.12
C TYR A 184 -4.94 -8.24 -18.20
N ILE A 185 -6.22 -8.02 -18.45
CA ILE A 185 -6.80 -6.68 -18.55
C ILE A 185 -7.97 -6.57 -17.57
N VAL A 186 -7.97 -5.50 -16.80
CA VAL A 186 -9.13 -5.00 -16.06
C VAL A 186 -9.53 -3.68 -16.71
N PRO A 187 -10.55 -3.66 -17.58
CA PRO A 187 -10.87 -2.47 -18.36
C PRO A 187 -11.31 -1.33 -17.44
N ARG A 188 -10.91 -0.11 -17.78
CA ARG A 188 -11.28 1.11 -17.05
C ARG A 188 -12.77 1.46 -17.12
N ASN A 189 -13.45 1.00 -18.17
CA ASN A 189 -14.88 1.20 -18.43
C ASN A 189 -15.34 2.66 -18.23
N ASN A 190 -14.55 3.61 -18.76
CA ASN A 190 -14.78 5.05 -18.58
C ASN A 190 -15.00 5.47 -17.11
N GLY A 191 -14.22 4.89 -16.20
CA GLY A 191 -14.29 5.14 -14.76
C GLY A 191 -15.28 4.27 -14.00
N ALA A 192 -16.14 3.48 -14.65
CA ALA A 192 -17.09 2.60 -13.97
C ALA A 192 -16.38 1.58 -13.07
N THR A 193 -15.25 1.03 -13.53
CA THR A 193 -14.41 0.12 -12.74
C THR A 193 -13.89 0.78 -11.47
N TYR A 194 -13.43 2.02 -11.56
CA TYR A 194 -12.96 2.75 -10.39
C TYR A 194 -14.09 3.07 -9.41
N ARG A 195 -15.28 3.42 -9.91
CA ARG A 195 -16.47 3.65 -9.08
C ARG A 195 -16.88 2.40 -8.32
N THR A 196 -16.85 1.24 -8.98
CA THR A 196 -17.10 -0.06 -8.35
C THR A 196 -16.09 -0.36 -7.26
N SER A 197 -14.79 -0.18 -7.53
CA SER A 197 -13.77 -0.46 -6.52
C SER A 197 -13.85 0.47 -5.32
N TRP A 198 -14.06 1.77 -5.52
CA TRP A 198 -14.32 2.71 -4.40
C TRP A 198 -15.56 2.34 -3.59
N SER A 199 -16.66 1.97 -4.26
CA SER A 199 -17.91 1.63 -3.58
C SER A 199 -17.78 0.35 -2.76
N ALA A 200 -17.10 -0.67 -3.31
CA ALA A 200 -16.78 -1.91 -2.59
C ALA A 200 -15.89 -1.63 -1.37
N ALA A 201 -14.79 -0.90 -1.58
CA ALA A 201 -13.86 -0.54 -0.51
C ALA A 201 -14.58 0.18 0.62
N MET A 202 -15.33 1.26 0.34
CA MET A 202 -16.08 1.99 1.37
C MET A 202 -17.12 1.12 2.08
N SER A 203 -17.83 0.25 1.35
CA SER A 203 -18.85 -0.64 1.94
C SER A 203 -18.27 -1.64 2.94
N SER A 204 -17.00 -2.03 2.77
CA SER A 204 -16.28 -2.92 3.68
C SER A 204 -15.87 -2.27 5.01
N SER A 205 -16.16 -0.96 5.20
CA SER A 205 -15.78 -0.18 6.39
C SER A 205 -14.29 -0.35 6.77
N PRO A 206 -13.35 -0.04 5.85
CA PRO A 206 -11.94 -0.26 6.07
C PRO A 206 -11.34 0.82 6.97
N ASP A 207 -10.23 0.49 7.61
CA ASP A 207 -9.46 1.44 8.39
C ASP A 207 -8.73 2.43 7.46
N TRP A 208 -8.21 1.92 6.33
CA TRP A 208 -7.57 2.71 5.27
C TRP A 208 -8.09 2.32 3.88
N ILE A 209 -8.03 3.26 2.94
CA ILE A 209 -8.17 2.98 1.51
C ILE A 209 -6.83 3.27 0.82
N THR A 210 -6.30 2.30 0.09
CA THR A 210 -5.10 2.45 -0.75
C THR A 210 -5.49 2.55 -2.22
N ILE A 211 -4.82 3.42 -2.98
CA ILE A 211 -5.05 3.56 -4.42
C ILE A 211 -3.89 2.92 -5.18
N THR A 212 -4.19 1.91 -5.98
CA THR A 212 -3.25 1.29 -6.91
C THR A 212 -3.56 1.81 -8.31
N THR A 213 -2.78 2.72 -8.88
CA THR A 213 -1.61 3.44 -8.31
C THR A 213 -1.66 4.92 -8.70
N PHE A 214 -0.78 5.75 -8.15
CA PHE A 214 -0.57 7.08 -8.73
C PHE A 214 -0.02 6.96 -10.16
N ASN A 215 1.11 6.29 -10.35
CA ASN A 215 1.88 6.33 -11.61
C ASN A 215 2.55 5.01 -12.02
N GLU A 216 1.94 3.85 -11.77
CA GLU A 216 2.42 2.58 -12.34
C GLU A 216 1.98 2.48 -13.81
N TRP A 217 2.77 3.11 -14.68
CA TRP A 217 2.47 3.25 -16.10
C TRP A 217 2.65 1.94 -16.88
N PHE A 218 3.58 1.07 -16.46
CA PHE A 218 3.82 -0.20 -17.18
C PHE A 218 2.60 -1.12 -17.11
N GLU A 219 1.87 -1.08 -15.99
CA GLU A 219 0.67 -1.87 -15.76
C GLU A 219 -0.62 -1.14 -16.13
N GLY A 220 -0.52 0.09 -16.65
CA GLY A 220 -1.69 0.87 -17.03
C GLY A 220 -2.65 1.18 -15.86
N ALA A 221 -2.16 1.15 -14.62
CA ALA A 221 -2.95 1.29 -13.39
C ALA A 221 -2.97 2.72 -12.80
N MET A 222 -2.26 3.66 -13.44
CA MET A 222 -2.10 5.05 -13.00
C MET A 222 -3.41 5.84 -12.85
N ILE A 223 -3.50 6.70 -11.83
CA ILE A 223 -4.47 7.80 -11.75
C ILE A 223 -3.85 9.15 -12.13
N GLU A 224 -2.53 9.21 -12.32
CA GLU A 224 -1.80 10.37 -12.83
C GLU A 224 -2.41 10.84 -14.16
N PRO A 225 -2.58 12.16 -14.36
CA PRO A 225 -3.17 12.68 -15.58
C PRO A 225 -2.43 12.23 -16.84
N SER A 226 -3.20 11.89 -17.87
CA SER A 226 -2.67 11.45 -19.16
C SER A 226 -3.32 12.20 -20.31
N VAL A 227 -2.74 12.11 -21.51
CA VAL A 227 -3.36 12.66 -22.73
C VAL A 227 -4.74 12.02 -22.99
N HIS A 228 -4.92 10.75 -22.63
CA HIS A 228 -6.15 10.01 -22.90
C HIS A 228 -7.22 10.18 -21.82
N TYR A 229 -6.80 10.28 -20.54
CA TYR A 229 -7.72 10.31 -19.40
C TYR A 229 -7.85 11.70 -18.76
N HIS A 230 -7.01 12.67 -19.14
CA HIS A 230 -6.93 13.98 -18.52
C HIS A 230 -6.91 13.86 -16.98
N ASN A 231 -7.73 14.65 -16.28
CA ASN A 231 -7.84 14.60 -14.82
C ASN A 231 -8.92 13.63 -14.32
N GLN A 232 -9.58 12.85 -15.19
CA GLN A 232 -10.77 12.06 -14.83
C GLN A 232 -10.56 11.24 -13.55
N TYR A 233 -9.41 10.56 -13.41
CA TYR A 233 -9.15 9.72 -12.26
C TYR A 233 -8.77 10.49 -11.00
N LEU A 234 -8.15 11.67 -11.12
CA LEU A 234 -7.95 12.57 -9.98
C LEU A 234 -9.28 13.16 -9.50
N ASP A 235 -10.18 13.52 -10.42
CA ASP A 235 -11.50 14.06 -10.11
C ASP A 235 -12.37 13.00 -9.41
N LEU A 236 -12.32 11.74 -9.87
CA LEU A 236 -12.95 10.61 -9.21
C LEU A 236 -12.37 10.34 -7.83
N THR A 237 -11.05 10.35 -7.68
CA THR A 237 -10.39 10.21 -6.38
C THR A 237 -10.86 11.31 -5.44
N GLN A 238 -10.88 12.57 -5.87
CA GLN A 238 -11.37 13.66 -5.04
C GLN A 238 -12.83 13.46 -4.63
N GLN A 239 -13.70 13.05 -5.57
CA GLN A 239 -15.11 12.77 -5.31
C GLN A 239 -15.27 11.72 -4.20
N PHE A 240 -14.63 10.56 -4.36
CA PHE A 240 -14.81 9.44 -3.43
C PHE A 240 -14.06 9.63 -2.11
N SER A 241 -12.90 10.27 -2.10
CA SER A 241 -12.22 10.64 -0.86
C SER A 241 -13.09 11.58 -0.02
N LYS A 242 -13.77 12.56 -0.64
CA LYS A 242 -14.75 13.41 0.07
C LYS A 242 -15.91 12.58 0.61
N GLN A 243 -16.50 11.72 -0.21
CA GLN A 243 -17.61 10.86 0.20
C GLN A 243 -17.25 9.94 1.38
N TRP A 244 -16.04 9.38 1.41
CA TRP A 244 -15.60 8.50 2.48
C TRP A 244 -15.36 9.24 3.80
N HIS A 245 -14.82 10.46 3.75
CA HIS A 245 -14.52 11.25 4.94
C HIS A 245 -15.74 11.97 5.55
N GLY A 246 -16.82 12.18 4.78
CA GLY A 246 -18.02 12.92 5.21
C GLY A 246 -17.93 14.39 4.86
#